data_AF-T2JMM0-F1
#
_entry.id   AF-T2JMM0-F1
#
_cell.length_a   1.000
_cell.length_b   1.000
_cell.length_c   1.000
_cell.angle_alpha   90.00
_cell.angle_beta   90.00
_cell.angle_gamma   90.00
#
_symmetry.space_group_name_H-M   'P 1'
#
loop_
_entity.id
_entity.type
_entity.pdbx_description
1 polymer ?
#
loop_
_entity_poly.entity_id
_entity_poly.type
_entity_poly.pdbx_seq_one_letter_code
_entity_poly.pdbx_strand_id
1 'polypeptide(L)'
;MVKVGVKKVITPDGKKVKLKPFEDNFHLLTFLQYFDKGKEVGCTLLKKSKKENYSLVFGFRCLGLNPILSEEELWGILEGFKAFNDLPLGETLTFHFGSFIDDQKRQLALRQQMDAVESDELRLLLGGTAKRIHELTQAGVRKNNFLNLYVTYTVSEGW
;
A
#
# COMPACT_ATOMS: atom_id res chain seq x y z
N MET A 1 -5.37 -17.73 -14.79
CA MET A 1 -5.91 -17.89 -13.42
C MET A 1 -7.20 -18.71 -13.50
N VAL A 2 -7.29 -19.85 -12.80
CA VAL A 2 -8.52 -20.67 -12.76
C VAL A 2 -9.46 -20.06 -11.71
N LYS A 3 -10.65 -19.62 -12.11
CA LYS A 3 -11.67 -19.12 -11.17
C LYS A 3 -12.09 -20.24 -10.22
N VAL A 4 -11.95 -20.01 -8.91
CA VAL A 4 -12.28 -21.00 -7.87
C VAL A 4 -13.77 -21.36 -7.86
N GLY A 5 -14.64 -20.42 -8.28
CA GLY A 5 -16.09 -20.60 -8.37
C GLY A 5 -16.80 -20.71 -7.01
N VAL A 6 -18.12 -20.57 -7.01
CA VAL A 6 -18.93 -20.70 -5.78
C VAL A 6 -18.84 -22.12 -5.24
N LYS A 7 -18.41 -22.28 -3.99
CA LYS A 7 -18.31 -23.59 -3.31
C LYS A 7 -19.38 -23.73 -2.24
N LYS A 8 -19.93 -24.94 -2.12
CA LYS A 8 -20.78 -25.33 -0.99
C LYS A 8 -19.88 -26.00 0.04
N VAL A 9 -19.84 -25.46 1.25
CA VAL A 9 -19.11 -26.04 2.39
C VAL A 9 -20.08 -26.34 3.53
N ILE A 10 -19.71 -27.31 4.35
CA ILE A 10 -20.43 -27.64 5.58
C ILE A 10 -19.67 -26.97 6.72
N THR A 11 -20.34 -26.13 7.50
CA THR A 11 -19.72 -25.48 8.68
C THR A 11 -19.52 -26.51 9.79
N PRO A 12 -18.69 -26.21 10.81
CA PRO A 12 -18.54 -27.08 11.99
C PRO A 12 -19.88 -27.45 12.66
N ASP A 13 -20.88 -26.59 12.54
CA ASP A 13 -22.24 -26.78 13.08
C ASP A 13 -23.16 -27.63 12.16
N GLY A 14 -22.61 -28.24 11.11
CA GLY A 14 -23.34 -29.09 10.15
C GLY A 14 -24.19 -28.31 9.12
N LYS A 15 -24.16 -26.98 9.13
CA LYS A 15 -24.94 -26.16 8.19
C LYS A 15 -24.24 -26.07 6.83
N LYS A 16 -25.00 -26.27 5.76
CA LYS A 16 -24.52 -26.07 4.38
C LYS A 16 -24.56 -24.58 4.04
N VAL A 17 -23.39 -23.99 3.82
CA VAL A 17 -23.25 -22.57 3.41
C VAL A 17 -22.65 -22.50 2.01
N LYS A 18 -23.18 -21.61 1.19
CA LYS A 18 -22.58 -21.24 -0.11
C LYS A 18 -21.57 -20.13 0.14
N LEU A 19 -20.31 -20.39 -0.15
CA LEU A 19 -19.25 -19.38 -0.12
C LEU A 19 -18.93 -18.94 -1.54
N LYS A 20 -18.90 -17.62 -1.75
CA LYS A 20 -18.34 -17.02 -2.95
C LYS A 20 -16.86 -16.74 -2.69
N PRO A 21 -15.96 -17.04 -3.64
CA PRO A 21 -14.58 -16.60 -3.56
C PRO A 21 -14.52 -15.08 -3.39
N PHE A 22 -13.57 -14.59 -2.60
CA PHE A 22 -13.47 -13.16 -2.33
C PHE A 22 -13.24 -12.37 -3.62
N GLU A 23 -12.53 -12.96 -4.58
CA GLU A 23 -12.18 -12.39 -5.88
C GLU A 23 -13.41 -11.99 -6.70
N ASP A 24 -14.53 -12.70 -6.55
CA ASP A 24 -15.79 -12.37 -7.21
C ASP A 24 -16.40 -11.04 -6.68
N ASN A 25 -15.97 -10.56 -5.50
CA ASN A 25 -16.40 -9.27 -4.95
C ASN A 25 -15.58 -8.09 -5.50
N PHE A 26 -14.38 -8.33 -6.03
CA PHE A 26 -13.46 -7.27 -6.48
C PHE A 26 -13.48 -7.07 -7.99
N HIS A 27 -14.27 -7.87 -8.72
CA HIS A 27 -14.28 -7.88 -10.19
C HIS A 27 -12.89 -8.02 -10.84
N LEU A 28 -11.91 -8.55 -10.09
CA LEU A 28 -10.54 -8.70 -10.54
C LEU A 28 -10.46 -9.75 -11.64
N LEU A 29 -9.97 -9.36 -12.80
CA LEU A 29 -9.71 -10.27 -13.92
C LEU A 29 -8.31 -10.84 -13.84
N THR A 30 -7.30 -9.96 -13.78
CA THR A 30 -5.89 -10.34 -13.74
C THR A 30 -5.01 -9.18 -13.29
N PHE A 31 -3.77 -9.49 -12.95
CA PHE A 31 -2.67 -8.52 -12.96
C PHE A 31 -2.14 -8.39 -14.39
N LEU A 32 -1.77 -7.18 -14.78
CA LEU A 32 -1.13 -6.85 -16.04
C LEU A 32 0.25 -6.25 -15.76
N GLN A 33 1.16 -6.52 -16.68
CA GLN A 33 2.49 -5.94 -16.71
C GLN A 33 2.82 -5.57 -18.14
N TYR A 34 3.33 -4.37 -18.36
CA TYR A 34 3.73 -3.89 -19.68
C TYR A 34 4.89 -2.91 -19.56
N PHE A 35 5.60 -2.71 -20.67
CA PHE A 35 6.68 -1.73 -20.76
C PHE A 35 6.14 -0.41 -21.30
N ASP A 36 6.34 0.67 -20.56
CA ASP A 36 6.06 2.05 -21.00
C ASP A 36 7.29 2.93 -20.79
N LYS A 37 7.75 3.60 -21.84
CA LYS A 37 8.87 4.55 -21.82
C LYS A 37 10.12 4.02 -21.08
N GLY A 38 10.46 2.75 -21.28
CA GLY A 38 11.61 2.09 -20.66
C GLY A 38 11.42 1.69 -19.20
N LYS A 39 10.20 1.78 -18.67
CA LYS A 39 9.83 1.33 -17.33
C LYS A 39 8.84 0.19 -17.41
N GLU A 40 9.02 -0.76 -16.51
CA GLU A 40 8.06 -1.84 -16.32
C GLU A 40 6.94 -1.36 -15.39
N VAL A 41 5.71 -1.40 -15.90
CA VAL A 41 4.51 -0.91 -15.21
C VAL A 41 3.57 -2.07 -14.94
N GLY A 42 3.13 -2.19 -13.70
CA GLY A 42 2.13 -3.17 -13.27
C GLY A 42 0.81 -2.50 -12.91
N CYS A 43 -0.31 -3.16 -13.20
CA CYS A 43 -1.63 -2.73 -12.76
C CYS A 43 -2.58 -3.91 -12.59
N THR A 44 -3.71 -3.69 -11.91
CA THR A 44 -4.81 -4.66 -11.85
C THR A 44 -5.87 -4.32 -12.87
N LEU A 45 -6.33 -5.33 -13.61
CA LEU A 45 -7.43 -5.23 -14.56
C LEU A 45 -8.72 -5.70 -13.89
N LEU A 46 -9.72 -4.83 -13.82
CA LEU A 46 -11.05 -5.08 -13.27
C LEU A 46 -12.10 -5.06 -14.37
N LYS A 47 -13.14 -5.89 -14.24
CA LYS A 47 -14.31 -5.87 -15.13
C LYS A 47 -15.41 -4.97 -14.53
N LYS A 48 -15.78 -3.89 -15.20
CA LYS A 48 -17.01 -3.14 -14.83
C LYS A 48 -18.24 -3.98 -15.20
N SER A 49 -19.33 -3.80 -14.45
CA SER A 49 -20.54 -4.66 -14.47
C SER A 49 -21.30 -4.75 -15.80
N LYS A 50 -20.97 -3.94 -16.81
CA LYS A 50 -21.56 -3.98 -18.16
C LYS A 50 -20.57 -4.55 -19.18
N LYS A 51 -21.08 -5.14 -20.28
CA LYS A 51 -20.27 -5.72 -21.37
C LYS A 51 -19.19 -4.72 -21.84
N GLU A 52 -17.98 -5.26 -22.05
CA GLU A 52 -16.77 -4.61 -22.57
C GLU A 52 -16.36 -3.27 -21.93
N ASN A 53 -16.52 -3.13 -20.61
CA ASN A 53 -15.90 -2.04 -19.85
C ASN A 53 -14.87 -2.59 -18.87
N TYR A 54 -13.61 -2.19 -19.05
CA TYR A 54 -12.50 -2.59 -18.21
C TYR A 54 -11.97 -1.39 -17.43
N SER A 55 -11.49 -1.60 -16.21
CA SER A 55 -10.84 -0.57 -15.41
C SER A 55 -9.45 -1.07 -15.01
N LEU A 56 -8.44 -0.29 -15.35
CA LEU A 56 -7.08 -0.46 -14.88
C LEU A 56 -6.92 0.28 -13.56
N VAL A 57 -6.32 -0.35 -12.57
CA VAL A 57 -5.97 0.31 -11.30
C VAL A 57 -4.45 0.24 -11.10
N PHE A 58 -3.83 1.42 -11.06
CA PHE A 58 -2.40 1.58 -10.84
C PHE A 58 -2.15 1.93 -9.38
N GLY A 59 -1.29 1.16 -8.71
CA GLY A 59 -0.90 1.38 -7.33
C GLY A 59 0.50 1.96 -7.23
N PHE A 60 0.65 3.07 -6.50
CA PHE A 60 1.93 3.71 -6.25
C PHE A 60 2.17 3.78 -4.74
N ARG A 61 3.40 3.50 -4.31
CA ARG A 61 3.81 3.73 -2.93
C ARG A 61 4.74 4.94 -2.87
N CYS A 62 4.33 5.97 -2.13
CA CYS A 62 5.16 7.12 -1.88
C CYS A 62 6.28 6.74 -0.91
N LEU A 63 7.52 6.91 -1.33
CA LEU A 63 8.71 6.70 -0.51
C LEU A 63 9.18 8.02 0.10
N GLY A 64 10.00 7.95 1.16
CA GLY A 64 10.63 9.13 1.75
C GLY A 64 9.75 9.93 2.71
N LEU A 65 8.61 9.40 3.16
CA LEU A 65 7.83 10.04 4.23
C LEU A 65 8.61 10.02 5.54
N ASN A 66 8.86 11.20 6.10
CA ASN A 66 9.56 11.33 7.37
C ASN A 66 8.71 10.71 8.51
N PRO A 67 9.30 9.86 9.37
CA PRO A 67 8.62 9.37 10.58
C PRO A 67 8.23 10.47 11.58
N ILE A 68 8.89 11.63 11.50
CA ILE A 68 8.54 12.85 12.22
C ILE A 68 8.11 13.84 11.14
N LEU A 69 6.85 13.74 10.73
CA LEU A 69 6.30 14.60 9.69
C LEU A 69 5.71 15.85 10.33
N SER A 70 6.17 17.03 9.93
CA SER A 70 5.52 18.28 10.32
C SER A 70 4.23 18.47 9.53
N GLU A 71 3.34 19.33 10.03
CA GLU A 71 2.11 19.68 9.30
C GLU A 71 2.43 20.37 7.97
N GLU A 72 3.45 21.22 7.94
CA GLU A 72 3.91 21.92 6.74
C GLU A 72 4.46 20.95 5.67
N GLU A 73 5.24 19.95 6.07
CA GLU A 73 5.72 18.90 5.17
C GLU A 73 4.56 18.07 4.60
N LEU A 74 3.55 17.76 5.42
CA LEU A 74 2.34 17.07 4.97
C LEU A 74 1.59 17.91 3.93
N TRP A 75 1.40 19.20 4.18
CA TRP A 75 0.77 20.10 3.23
C TRP A 75 1.57 20.18 1.92
N GLY A 76 2.90 20.30 1.98
CA GLY A 76 3.75 20.29 0.78
C GLY A 76 3.59 19.02 -0.06
N ILE A 77 3.49 17.84 0.58
CA ILE A 77 3.18 16.58 -0.10
C ILE A 77 1.80 16.66 -0.77
N LEU A 78 0.79 17.18 -0.07
CA LEU A 78 -0.56 17.35 -0.60
C LEU A 78 -0.64 18.35 -1.76
N GLU A 79 0.17 19.41 -1.73
CA GLU A 79 0.25 20.38 -2.82
C GLU A 79 0.82 19.75 -4.09
N GLY A 80 1.79 18.84 -3.98
CA GLY A 80 2.28 18.06 -5.11
C GLY A 80 1.18 17.27 -5.82
N PHE A 81 0.10 16.91 -5.11
CA PHE A 81 -1.04 16.22 -5.70
C PHE A 81 -2.03 17.14 -6.42
N LYS A 82 -1.90 18.47 -6.35
CA LYS A 82 -2.71 19.39 -7.17
C LYS A 82 -2.48 19.16 -8.68
N ALA A 83 -1.37 18.53 -9.06
CA ALA A 83 -1.12 18.08 -10.43
C ALA A 83 -2.13 17.03 -10.93
N PHE A 84 -2.88 16.37 -10.03
CA PHE A 84 -3.94 15.43 -10.37
C PHE A 84 -5.32 16.07 -10.56
N ASN A 85 -5.43 17.40 -10.55
CA ASN A 85 -6.69 18.10 -10.81
C ASN A 85 -7.25 17.80 -12.23
N ASP A 86 -6.40 17.39 -13.16
CA ASP A 86 -6.78 16.98 -14.52
C ASP A 86 -7.10 15.48 -14.64
N LEU A 87 -7.59 14.85 -13.56
CA LEU A 87 -8.08 13.47 -13.62
C LEU A 87 -9.21 13.35 -14.65
N PRO A 88 -9.13 12.41 -15.61
CA PRO A 88 -10.18 12.20 -16.59
C PRO A 88 -11.54 11.98 -15.92
N LEU A 89 -12.59 12.54 -16.52
CA LEU A 89 -13.93 12.53 -15.95
C LEU A 89 -14.43 11.08 -15.76
N GLY A 90 -14.80 10.72 -14.53
CA GLY A 90 -15.25 9.37 -14.18
C GLY A 90 -14.16 8.45 -13.63
N GLU A 91 -12.91 8.90 -13.56
CA GLU A 91 -11.82 8.19 -12.88
C GLU A 91 -11.67 8.61 -11.41
N THR A 92 -10.98 7.79 -10.63
CA THR A 92 -10.80 7.97 -9.19
C THR A 92 -9.32 7.92 -8.83
N LEU A 93 -8.88 8.90 -8.06
CA LEU A 93 -7.64 8.87 -7.30
C LEU A 93 -7.96 8.61 -5.83
N THR A 94 -7.42 7.52 -5.29
CA THR A 94 -7.59 7.11 -3.90
C THR A 94 -6.30 7.31 -3.13
N PHE A 95 -6.39 8.04 -2.03
CA PHE A 95 -5.31 8.21 -1.05
C PHE A 95 -5.49 7.19 0.07
N HIS A 96 -4.57 6.24 0.19
CA HIS A 96 -4.50 5.32 1.32
C HIS A 96 -3.32 5.72 2.21
N PHE A 97 -3.62 6.56 3.20
CA PHE A 97 -2.67 7.00 4.21
C PHE A 97 -2.87 6.23 5.51
N GLY A 98 -1.78 5.97 6.22
CA GLY A 98 -1.85 5.52 7.60
C GLY A 98 -0.61 5.91 8.38
N SER A 99 -0.81 6.07 9.69
CA SER A 99 0.20 6.51 10.64
C SER A 99 0.08 5.68 11.90
N PHE A 100 1.14 4.98 12.28
CA PHE A 100 1.15 4.08 13.43
C PHE A 100 2.24 4.44 14.41
N ILE A 101 1.91 4.44 15.70
CA ILE A 101 2.92 4.54 16.77
C ILE A 101 3.50 3.14 16.97
N ASP A 102 4.50 2.81 16.15
CA ASP A 102 5.17 1.51 16.17
C ASP A 102 6.64 1.66 15.74
N ASP A 103 7.54 1.06 16.51
CA ASP A 103 8.97 0.99 16.25
C ASP A 103 9.50 -0.44 16.15
N GLN A 104 8.67 -1.49 16.28
CA GLN A 104 9.11 -2.88 16.37
C GLN A 104 10.05 -3.29 15.22
N LYS A 105 9.68 -2.97 13.98
CA LYS A 105 10.52 -3.26 12.80
C LYS A 105 11.87 -2.55 12.86
N ARG A 106 11.89 -1.30 13.33
CA ARG A 106 13.13 -0.52 13.41
C ARG A 106 14.02 -1.01 14.54
N GLN A 107 13.44 -1.39 15.68
CA GLN A 107 14.15 -2.00 16.80
C GLN A 107 14.78 -3.33 16.40
N LEU A 108 14.05 -4.19 15.68
CA LEU A 108 14.58 -5.45 15.17
C LEU A 108 15.77 -5.22 14.23
N ALA A 109 15.65 -4.28 13.29
CA ALA A 109 16.74 -3.95 12.37
C ALA A 109 17.98 -3.43 13.12
N LEU A 110 17.80 -2.55 14.12
CA LEU A 110 18.92 -2.03 14.92
C LEU A 110 19.58 -3.13 15.75
N ARG A 111 18.81 -4.08 16.29
CA ARG A 111 19.35 -5.25 17.01
C ARG A 111 20.21 -6.11 16.08
N GLN A 112 19.70 -6.44 14.91
CA GLN A 112 20.47 -7.18 13.91
C GLN A 112 21.77 -6.46 13.52
N GLN A 113 21.74 -5.13 13.41
CA GLN A 113 22.95 -4.33 13.15
C GLN A 113 23.92 -4.34 14.35
N MET A 114 23.42 -4.27 15.59
CA MET A 114 24.24 -4.35 16.80
C MET A 114 24.94 -5.70 16.94
N ASP A 115 24.25 -6.78 16.58
CA ASP A 115 24.78 -8.15 16.62
C ASP A 115 25.84 -8.38 15.53
N ALA A 116 25.75 -7.67 14.41
CA ALA A 116 26.66 -7.81 13.27
C ALA A 116 27.95 -6.97 13.38
N VAL A 117 28.01 -6.02 14.31
CA VAL A 117 29.15 -5.09 14.44
C VAL A 117 30.09 -5.53 15.56
N GLU A 118 31.38 -5.58 15.25
CA GLU A 118 32.44 -6.00 16.19
C GLU A 118 32.87 -4.87 17.14
N SER A 119 32.80 -3.60 16.72
CA SER A 119 33.18 -2.44 17.54
C SER A 119 32.12 -2.11 18.61
N ASP A 120 32.58 -1.99 19.86
CA ASP A 120 31.74 -1.63 20.99
C ASP A 120 31.23 -0.19 20.90
N GLU A 121 32.01 0.73 20.32
CA GLU A 121 31.62 2.12 20.10
C GLU A 121 30.45 2.22 19.12
N LEU A 122 30.51 1.48 18.02
CA LEU A 122 29.43 1.43 17.05
C LEU A 122 28.19 0.75 17.64
N ARG A 123 28.37 -0.31 18.44
CA ARG A 123 27.26 -0.96 19.16
C ARG A 123 26.60 0.01 20.13
N LEU A 124 27.37 0.83 20.85
CA LEU A 124 26.86 1.86 21.75
C LEU A 124 26.05 2.93 21.00
N LEU A 125 26.54 3.42 19.85
CA LEU A 125 25.83 4.40 19.02
C LEU A 125 24.49 3.84 18.49
N LEU A 126 24.49 2.58 18.04
CA LEU A 126 23.28 1.88 17.61
C LEU A 126 22.28 1.70 18.77
N GLY A 127 22.76 1.32 19.96
CA GLY A 127 21.94 1.20 21.16
C GLY A 127 21.33 2.53 21.61
N GLY A 128 22.11 3.61 21.59
CA GLY A 128 21.60 4.97 21.85
C GLY A 128 20.54 5.40 20.84
N THR A 129 20.75 5.06 19.57
CA THR A 129 19.76 5.29 18.50
C THR A 129 18.47 4.50 18.74
N ALA A 130 18.58 3.23 19.10
CA ALA A 130 17.45 2.36 19.41
C ALA A 130 16.62 2.90 20.58
N LYS A 131 17.30 3.30 21.67
CA LYS A 131 16.67 3.92 22.84
C LYS A 131 15.94 5.22 22.46
N ARG A 132 16.61 6.12 21.74
CA ARG A 132 16.02 7.40 21.32
C ARG A 132 14.79 7.21 20.43
N ILE A 133 14.85 6.27 19.48
CA ILE A 133 13.71 5.95 18.60
C ILE A 133 12.53 5.45 19.44
N HIS A 134 12.79 4.57 20.40
CA HIS A 134 11.76 4.05 21.28
C HIS A 134 11.09 5.16 22.11
N GLU A 135 11.89 6.02 22.74
CA GLU A 135 11.39 7.15 23.52
C GLU A 135 10.53 8.10 22.68
N LEU A 136 10.97 8.44 21.47
CA LEU A 136 10.22 9.29 20.55
C LEU A 136 8.92 8.62 20.07
N THR A 137 8.91 7.31 19.89
CA THR A 137 7.71 6.56 19.52
C THR A 137 6.74 6.48 20.71
N GLN A 138 7.21 6.19 21.93
CA GLN A 138 6.36 6.22 23.14
C GLN A 138 5.77 7.61 23.40
N ALA A 139 6.52 8.68 23.10
CA ALA A 139 6.03 10.05 23.16
C ALA A 139 5.04 10.42 22.04
N GLY A 140 4.77 9.52 21.09
CA GLY A 140 3.89 9.77 19.94
C GLY A 140 4.46 10.74 18.89
N VAL A 141 5.71 11.19 19.06
CA VAL A 141 6.40 12.12 18.16
C VAL A 141 6.81 11.40 16.87
N ARG A 142 7.33 10.18 17.00
CA ARG A 142 7.76 9.38 15.86
C ARG A 142 6.70 8.33 15.51
N LYS A 143 6.20 8.39 14.28
CA LYS A 143 5.18 7.47 13.73
C LYS A 143 5.68 6.81 12.45
N ASN A 144 5.23 5.59 12.20
CA ASN A 144 5.44 4.90 10.94
C ASN A 144 4.35 5.33 9.96
N ASN A 145 4.70 6.25 9.07
CA ASN A 145 3.78 6.82 8.08
C ASN A 145 3.91 6.07 6.75
N PHE A 146 2.79 5.83 6.09
CA PHE A 146 2.78 5.37 4.70
C PHE A 146 1.70 6.10 3.92
N LEU A 147 1.96 6.25 2.61
CA LEU A 147 0.99 6.73 1.65
C LEU A 147 1.06 5.84 0.42
N ASN A 148 -0.07 5.22 0.08
CA ASN A 148 -0.26 4.59 -1.21
C ASN A 148 -1.31 5.36 -1.99
N LEU A 149 -1.09 5.49 -3.28
CA LEU A 149 -2.00 6.13 -4.22
C LEU A 149 -2.53 5.06 -5.16
N TYR A 150 -3.83 5.11 -5.45
CA TYR A 150 -4.43 4.27 -6.46
C TYR A 150 -5.14 5.14 -7.49
N VAL A 151 -4.81 4.97 -8.75
CA VAL A 151 -5.43 5.71 -9.86
C VAL A 151 -6.15 4.74 -10.76
N THR A 152 -7.39 5.05 -11.14
CA THR A 152 -8.15 4.26 -12.09
C THR A 152 -8.05 4.84 -13.51
N TYR A 153 -8.12 3.96 -14.50
CA TYR A 153 -8.33 4.33 -15.90
C TYR A 153 -9.30 3.34 -16.55
N THR A 154 -10.46 3.82 -17.00
CA THR A 154 -11.48 3.00 -17.64
C THR A 154 -11.26 2.96 -19.15
N VAL A 155 -11.22 1.75 -19.69
CA VAL A 155 -11.27 1.49 -21.14
C VAL A 155 -12.67 0.99 -21.46
N SER A 156 -13.45 1.82 -22.14
CA SER A 156 -14.71 1.43 -22.78
C SER A 156 -14.48 1.12 -24.25
N GLU A 157 -15.26 0.21 -24.84
CA GLU A 157 -15.33 0.10 -26.31
C GLU A 157 -15.55 1.48 -26.93
N GLY A 158 -14.68 1.83 -27.88
CA GLY A 158 -14.87 3.01 -28.72
C GLY A 158 -16.19 2.90 -29.47
N TRP A 159 -16.82 4.05 -29.67
CA TRP A 159 -17.97 4.18 -30.57
C TRP A 159 -17.61 3.78 -32.00
#